data_AF-W7BC67-F1
#
_entry.id   AF-W7BC67-F1
#
_cell.length_a   1.000
_cell.length_b   1.000
_cell.length_c   1.000
_cell.angle_alpha   90.00
_cell.angle_beta   90.00
_cell.angle_gamma   90.00
#
_symmetry.space_group_name_H-M   'P 1'
#
loop_
_entity.id
_entity.type
_entity.pdbx_description
1 polymer ?
#
loop_
_entity_poly.entity_id
_entity_poly.type
_entity_poly.pdbx_seq_one_letter_code
_entity_poly.pdbx_strand_id
1 'polypeptide(L)'
;MDHIYFTALKDGAGLAAALARGEGAERVYQVEPTGDFEDDPNVTDKKFPGNPTRSYRSAFPLKIVAEITDYKRLTDEEREMWKKNLEAGTKRDEDIIN
;
A
#
# COMPACT_ATOMS: atom_id res chain seq x y z
N MET A 1 -14.61 -3.11 2.15
CA MET A 1 -13.16 -2.92 2.42
C MET A 1 -13.06 -2.96 3.91
N ASP A 2 -12.78 -4.15 4.43
CA ASP A 2 -13.01 -4.44 5.86
C ASP A 2 -11.72 -4.29 6.68
N HIS A 3 -10.63 -3.93 5.99
CA HIS A 3 -9.30 -3.80 6.55
C HIS A 3 -8.64 -2.48 6.12
N ILE A 4 -7.84 -1.92 7.01
CA ILE A 4 -6.91 -0.83 6.77
C ILE A 4 -5.55 -1.44 6.44
N TYR A 5 -4.94 -1.01 5.34
CA TYR A 5 -3.65 -1.51 4.87
C TYR A 5 -2.54 -0.53 5.23
N PHE A 6 -1.40 -1.05 5.68
CA PHE A 6 -0.23 -0.25 6.06
C PHE A 6 1.07 -1.05 5.85
N THR A 7 2.21 -0.38 5.85
CA THR A 7 3.52 -1.01 5.66
C THR A 7 4.55 -0.45 6.63
N ALA A 8 5.52 -1.28 7.02
CA ALA A 8 6.67 -0.84 7.79
C ALA A 8 7.78 -0.22 6.92
N LEU A 9 7.62 -0.16 5.59
CA LEU A 9 8.57 0.45 4.67
C LEU A 9 8.08 1.83 4.22
N LYS A 10 8.82 2.89 4.59
CA LYS A 10 8.49 4.28 4.26
C LYS A 10 8.29 4.50 2.75
N ASP A 11 9.20 3.99 1.92
CA ASP A 11 9.08 4.16 0.46
C ASP A 11 7.96 3.30 -0.14
N GLY A 12 7.61 2.18 0.51
CA GLY A 12 6.42 1.40 0.16
C GLY A 12 5.13 2.19 0.39
N ALA A 13 5.05 2.92 1.50
CA ALA A 13 3.93 3.81 1.77
C ALA A 13 3.88 4.99 0.78
N GLY A 14 5.05 5.53 0.39
CA GLY A 14 5.15 6.56 -0.66
C GLY A 14 4.61 6.09 -2.01
N LEU A 15 4.97 4.87 -2.43
CA LEU A 15 4.42 4.24 -3.64
C LEU A 15 2.90 4.05 -3.53
N ALA A 16 2.39 3.54 -2.42
CA ALA A 16 0.95 3.36 -2.22
C ALA A 16 0.19 4.68 -2.25
N ALA A 17 0.73 5.74 -1.63
CA ALA A 17 0.14 7.07 -1.63
C ALA A 17 0.07 7.66 -3.06
N ALA A 18 1.03 7.35 -3.91
CA ALA A 18 1.05 7.78 -5.31
C ALA A 18 0.03 7.07 -6.21
N LEU A 19 -0.39 5.87 -5.82
CA LEU A 19 -1.34 5.03 -6.55
C LEU A 19 -2.73 5.05 -5.92
N ALA A 20 -2.90 5.73 -4.78
CA ALA A 20 -4.17 5.90 -4.12
C ALA A 20 -5.18 6.60 -5.02
N ARG A 21 -6.44 6.15 -4.96
CA ARG A 21 -7.53 6.78 -5.71
C ARG A 21 -7.90 8.13 -5.09
N GLY A 22 -7.96 9.16 -5.91
CA GLY A 22 -8.40 10.51 -5.52
C GLY A 22 -7.57 11.60 -6.19
N GLU A 23 -8.05 12.84 -6.10
CA GLU A 23 -7.37 14.02 -6.65
C GLU A 23 -6.54 14.78 -5.59
N GLY A 24 -6.59 14.33 -4.34
CA GLY A 24 -5.85 14.94 -3.23
C GLY A 24 -4.34 14.70 -3.36
N ALA A 25 -3.56 15.62 -2.79
CA ALA A 25 -2.12 15.43 -2.67
C ALA A 25 -1.79 14.17 -1.86
N GLU A 26 -0.74 13.46 -2.26
CA GLU A 26 -0.29 12.26 -1.56
C GLU A 26 0.18 12.61 -0.15
N ARG A 27 -0.20 11.77 0.80
CA ARG A 27 0.22 11.88 2.19
C ARG A 27 0.59 10.51 2.72
N VAL A 28 1.64 10.48 3.53
CA VAL A 28 2.09 9.29 4.25
C VAL A 28 2.00 9.60 5.73
N TYR A 29 1.37 8.71 6.49
CA TYR A 29 1.23 8.84 7.93
C TYR A 29 1.94 7.69 8.62
N GLN A 30 2.69 8.02 9.67
CA GLN A 30 3.11 7.03 10.64
C GLN A 30 1.92 6.71 11.54
N VAL A 31 1.71 5.43 11.78
CA VAL A 31 0.55 4.91 12.49
C VAL A 31 0.95 3.90 13.56
N GLU A 32 0.15 3.85 14.62
CA GLU A 32 0.19 2.80 15.64
C GLU A 32 -1.08 1.93 15.49
N PRO A 33 -0.93 0.60 15.28
CA PRO A 33 -2.06 -0.31 15.35
C PRO A 33 -2.70 -0.30 16.73
N THR A 34 -4.03 -0.20 16.80
CA THR A 34 -4.75 -0.26 18.08
C THR A 34 -5.22 -1.66 18.45
N GLY A 35 -4.95 -2.65 17.60
CA GLY A 35 -5.34 -4.04 17.78
C GLY A 35 -4.53 -4.94 16.85
N ASP A 36 -4.97 -6.19 16.72
CA ASP A 36 -4.26 -7.20 15.94
C ASP A 36 -4.20 -6.84 14.45
N PHE A 37 -3.13 -7.29 13.80
CA PHE A 37 -2.91 -7.15 12.38
C PHE A 37 -2.20 -8.39 11.85
N GLU A 38 -2.32 -8.62 10.55
CA GLU A 38 -1.74 -9.76 9.86
C GLU A 38 -1.01 -9.31 8.59
N ASP A 39 -0.19 -10.20 8.02
CA ASP A 39 0.48 -9.98 6.74
C ASP A 39 -0.56 -9.72 5.63
N ASP A 40 -0.27 -8.77 4.74
CA ASP A 40 -1.14 -8.46 3.61
C ASP A 40 -1.10 -9.62 2.59
N PRO A 41 -2.21 -10.36 2.39
CA PRO A 41 -2.22 -11.50 1.48
C PRO A 41 -2.15 -11.07 0.00
N ASN A 42 -2.30 -9.79 -0.33
CA ASN A 42 -2.18 -9.31 -1.70
C ASN A 42 -0.72 -9.28 -2.19
N VAL A 43 0.24 -9.25 -1.27
CA VAL A 43 1.66 -9.11 -1.60
C VAL A 43 2.58 -10.09 -0.87
N THR A 44 2.07 -10.78 0.15
CA THR A 44 2.78 -11.85 0.88
C THR A 44 2.65 -13.17 0.14
N ASP A 45 3.78 -13.88 -0.03
CA ASP A 45 3.84 -15.17 -0.73
C ASP A 45 3.24 -15.16 -2.15
N LYS A 46 3.25 -14.00 -2.82
CA LYS A 46 2.80 -13.85 -4.21
C LYS A 46 3.96 -13.99 -5.19
N LYS A 47 4.70 -12.90 -5.41
CA LYS A 47 5.85 -12.88 -6.33
C LYS A 47 7.13 -13.41 -5.67
N PHE A 48 7.24 -13.24 -4.36
CA PHE A 48 8.39 -13.60 -3.55
C PHE A 48 7.91 -14.31 -2.28
N PRO A 49 8.72 -15.23 -1.71
CA PRO A 49 8.37 -15.91 -0.47
C PRO A 49 8.38 -14.96 0.73
N GLY A 50 7.44 -15.16 1.65
CA GLY A 50 7.20 -14.35 2.83
C GLY A 50 6.68 -12.95 2.50
N ASN A 51 6.91 -12.02 3.43
CA ASN A 51 6.46 -10.63 3.34
C ASN A 51 7.65 -9.65 3.22
N PRO A 52 8.40 -9.63 2.10
CA PRO A 52 9.56 -8.75 1.93
C PRO A 52 9.17 -7.26 1.91
N THR A 53 7.93 -6.96 1.49
CA THR A 53 7.39 -5.59 1.49
C THR A 53 6.98 -5.10 2.87
N ARG A 54 6.94 -6.00 3.87
CA ARG A 54 6.47 -5.74 5.24
C ARG A 54 5.13 -5.01 5.22
N SER A 55 4.21 -5.52 4.41
CA SER A 55 2.86 -4.97 4.23
C SER A 55 1.89 -5.76 5.09
N TYR A 56 0.97 -5.06 5.73
CA TYR A 56 0.05 -5.60 6.73
C TYR A 56 -1.35 -5.07 6.51
N ARG A 57 -2.33 -5.74 7.10
CA ARG A 57 -3.71 -5.27 7.17
C ARG A 57 -4.31 -5.48 8.57
N SER A 58 -5.21 -4.60 8.98
CA SER A 58 -5.93 -4.71 10.25
C SER A 58 -7.40 -4.38 10.08
N ALA A 59 -8.27 -5.12 10.77
CA ALA A 59 -9.68 -4.78 10.93
C ALA A 59 -9.90 -3.73 12.05
N PHE A 60 -8.89 -3.49 12.89
CA PHE A 60 -8.93 -2.49 13.94
C PHE A 60 -8.49 -1.13 13.40
N PRO A 61 -8.97 -0.02 14.00
CA PRO A 61 -8.49 1.31 13.67
C PRO A 61 -6.97 1.45 13.82
N LEU A 62 -6.41 2.43 13.11
CA LEU A 62 -5.04 2.85 13.30
C LEU A 62 -5.02 4.26 13.90
N LYS A 63 -4.10 4.49 14.84
CA LYS A 63 -3.88 5.83 15.40
C LYS A 63 -2.78 6.51 14.61
N ILE A 64 -3.09 7.67 14.02
CA ILE A 64 -2.08 8.51 13.36
C ILE A 64 -1.21 9.16 14.44
N VAL A 65 0.10 9.00 14.34
CA VAL A 65 1.07 9.60 15.28
C VAL A 65 1.89 10.72 14.66
N ALA A 66 2.11 10.68 13.34
CA ALA A 66 2.81 11.75 12.61
C ALA A 66 2.46 11.72 11.13
N GLU A 67 2.59 12.86 10.46
CA GLU A 67 2.70 12.95 9.00
C GLU A 67 4.18 12.85 8.62
N ILE A 68 4.50 11.97 7.68
CA ILE A 68 5.85 11.73 7.18
C ILE A 68 5.95 12.36 5.79
N THR A 69 6.92 13.24 5.62
CA THR A 69 7.13 13.98 4.36
C THR A 69 8.41 13.60 3.64
N ASP A 70 9.32 12.87 4.30
CA ASP A 70 10.67 12.53 3.84
C ASP A 70 10.74 11.17 3.13
N TYR A 71 9.78 10.87 2.26
CA TYR A 71 9.73 9.61 1.50
C TYR A 71 10.06 9.82 0.03
N LYS A 72 10.53 8.76 -0.65
CA LYS A 72 10.79 8.83 -2.09
C LYS A 72 9.49 9.09 -2.85
N ARG A 73 9.39 10.26 -3.49
CA ARG A 73 8.32 10.58 -4.45
C ARG A 73 8.63 9.90 -5.78
N LEU A 74 7.59 9.37 -6.41
CA LEU A 74 7.71 8.87 -7.78
C LEU A 74 7.78 10.04 -8.77
N THR A 75 8.61 9.87 -9.80
CA THR A 75 8.56 10.74 -10.98
C THR A 75 7.27 10.53 -11.76
N ASP A 76 6.91 11.47 -12.62
CA ASP A 76 5.72 11.35 -13.47
C ASP A 76 5.79 10.11 -14.38
N GLU A 77 6.99 9.80 -14.90
CA GLU A 77 7.23 8.60 -15.69
C GLU A 77 7.02 7.30 -14.88
N GLU A 78 7.54 7.26 -13.64
CA GLU A 78 7.35 6.12 -12.75
C GLU A 78 5.86 5.94 -12.42
N ARG A 79 5.11 7.03 -12.16
CA ARG A 79 3.65 6.98 -11.90
C ARG A 79 2.89 6.40 -13.08
N GLU A 80 3.15 6.89 -14.28
CA GLU A 80 2.46 6.43 -15.49
C GLU A 80 2.79 4.96 -15.79
N MET A 81 4.03 4.54 -15.55
CA MET A 81 4.41 3.14 -15.64
C MET A 81 3.63 2.27 -14.64
N TRP A 82 3.56 2.69 -13.37
CA TRP A 82 2.83 1.95 -12.34
C TRP A 82 1.33 1.87 -12.61
N LYS A 83 0.69 2.96 -13.06
CA LYS A 83 -0.72 2.95 -13.47
C LYS A 83 -0.98 1.95 -14.58
N LYS A 84 -0.15 1.95 -15.63
CA LYS A 84 -0.23 0.96 -16.73
C LYS A 84 -0.07 -0.48 -16.23
N ASN A 85 0.86 -0.71 -15.30
CA ASN A 85 1.05 -2.04 -14.71
C ASN A 85 -0.16 -2.49 -13.89
N LEU A 86 -0.76 -1.59 -13.10
CA LEU A 86 -1.99 -1.88 -12.35
C LEU A 86 -3.18 -2.17 -13.27
N GLU A 87 -3.35 -1.42 -14.35
CA GLU A 87 -4.38 -1.70 -15.36
C GLU A 87 -4.16 -3.05 -16.05
N ALA A 88 -2.91 -3.36 -16.38
CA ALA A 88 -2.54 -4.64 -17.00
C ALA A 88 -2.60 -5.83 -16.03
N GLY A 89 -2.44 -5.59 -14.73
CA GLY A 89 -2.61 -6.58 -13.65
C GLY A 89 -4.08 -6.82 -13.32
N THR A 90 -4.89 -5.76 -13.22
CA THR A 90 -6.33 -5.84 -13.00
C THR A 90 -7.03 -6.67 -14.09
N LYS A 91 -6.56 -6.56 -15.35
CA LYS A 91 -7.04 -7.40 -16.47
C LYS A 91 -6.65 -8.88 -16.37
N ARG A 92 -5.65 -9.23 -15.55
CA ARG A 92 -5.24 -10.62 -15.29
C ARG A 92 -5.90 -11.19 -14.03
N ASP A 93 -6.30 -10.33 -13.10
CA ASP A 93 -6.83 -10.67 -11.78
C ASP A 93 -8.37 -10.60 -11.71
N GLU A 94 -9.10 -10.58 -12.84
CA GLU A 94 -10.58 -10.72 -12.86
C GLU A 94 -11.07 -12.03 -12.19
N ASP A 95 -10.16 -12.96 -11.86
CA ASP A 95 -10.42 -14.20 -11.13
C ASP A 95 -10.17 -14.12 -9.61
N ILE A 96 -9.69 -13.00 -9.04
CA ILE A 96 -9.34 -12.92 -7.60
C ILE A 96 -9.72 -11.57 -7.00
N ILE A 97 -11.02 -11.38 -6.71
CA ILE A 97 -11.46 -10.50 -5.61
C ILE A 97 -12.36 -11.35 -4.72
N ASN A 98 -11.82 -11.82 -3.59
CA ASN A 98 -12.59 -12.33 -2.46
C ASN A 98 -12.52 -11.32 -1.32
#